data_AF-A0A7Y3ELC9-F1
#
_entry.id   AF-A0A7Y3ELC9-F1
#
_cell.length_a   1.000
_cell.length_b   1.000
_cell.length_c   1.000
_cell.angle_alpha   90.00
_cell.angle_beta   90.00
_cell.angle_gamma   90.00
#
_symmetry.space_group_name_H-M   'P 1'
#
loop_
_entity.id
_entity.type
_entity.pdbx_description
1 polymer ?
#
loop_
_entity_poly.entity_id
_entity_poly.type
_entity_poly.pdbx_seq_one_letter_code
_entity_poly.pdbx_strand_id
1 'polypeptide(L)'
;MIGMIALFTSAMAYTSPGFPAMNNPVPVVVFFSTASILGIGVLTLLLPSDLSVVLKPYLIGALVCGGLIHLLIPSFWLSGNQVLKSTARAHYGSVLFWIRMVLGFFLPIVFLLFHVKPILPLVFFLVTGEILGRMIFFNHMVHASENIGRL
;
A
#
# COMPACT_ATOMS: atom_id res chain seq x y z
N MET A 1 1.27 21.32 5.58
CA MET A 1 0.08 20.76 6.26
C MET A 1 -1.09 20.47 5.30
N ILE A 2 -1.36 21.32 4.31
CA ILE A 2 -2.48 21.13 3.35
C ILE A 2 -2.49 19.74 2.71
N GLY A 3 -1.34 19.22 2.26
CA GLY A 3 -1.26 17.89 1.65
C GLY A 3 -1.65 16.74 2.59
N MET A 4 -1.32 16.83 3.88
CA MET A 4 -1.72 15.80 4.86
C MET A 4 -3.23 15.81 5.10
N ILE A 5 -3.83 17.00 5.15
CA ILE A 5 -5.28 17.15 5.29
C ILE A 5 -5.98 16.57 4.05
N ALA A 6 -5.49 16.89 2.85
CA ALA A 6 -6.03 16.33 1.60
C ALA A 6 -5.90 14.80 1.52
N LEU A 7 -4.78 14.24 1.97
CA LEU A 7 -4.60 12.78 2.05
C LEU A 7 -5.57 12.15 3.05
N PHE A 8 -5.74 12.76 4.21
CA PHE A 8 -6.68 12.27 5.22
C PHE A 8 -8.12 12.29 4.71
N THR A 9 -8.57 13.42 4.15
CA THR A 9 -9.94 13.56 3.64
C THR A 9 -10.21 12.63 2.46
N SER A 10 -9.26 12.49 1.53
CA SER A 10 -9.40 11.54 0.41
C SER A 10 -9.43 10.09 0.88
N ALA A 11 -8.62 9.70 1.87
CA ALA A 11 -8.65 8.35 2.42
C ALA A 11 -9.98 8.05 3.15
N MET A 12 -10.53 9.02 3.89
CA MET A 12 -11.82 8.91 4.57
C MET A 12 -12.99 8.71 3.60
N ALA A 13 -12.90 9.19 2.37
CA ALA A 13 -13.93 8.93 1.36
C ALA A 13 -14.12 7.43 1.06
N TYR A 14 -13.13 6.59 1.41
CA TYR A 14 -13.18 5.15 1.20
C TYR A 14 -13.61 4.35 2.43
N THR A 15 -13.88 4.99 3.57
CA THR A 15 -14.35 4.29 4.79
C THR A 15 -15.87 4.10 4.79
N SER A 16 -16.40 3.53 3.71
CA SER A 16 -17.84 3.32 3.56
C SER A 16 -18.33 2.14 4.41
N PRO A 17 -19.46 2.28 5.14
CA PRO A 17 -20.09 1.16 5.86
C PRO A 17 -20.47 -0.03 4.97
N GLY A 18 -20.68 0.20 3.66
CA GLY A 18 -21.00 -0.85 2.70
C GLY A 18 -19.86 -1.84 2.45
N PHE A 19 -18.64 -1.53 2.88
CA PHE A 19 -17.46 -2.38 2.81
C PHE A 19 -16.85 -2.55 4.21
N PRO A 20 -17.25 -3.59 4.98
CA PRO A 20 -16.81 -3.76 6.36
C PRO A 20 -15.29 -3.80 6.54
N ALA A 21 -14.55 -4.30 5.54
CA ALA A 21 -13.08 -4.33 5.53
C ALA A 21 -12.43 -2.93 5.53
N MET A 22 -13.13 -1.92 5.01
CA MET A 22 -12.66 -0.53 4.89
C MET A 22 -13.31 0.42 5.86
N ASN A 23 -14.34 -0.02 6.58
CA ASN A 23 -15.02 0.80 7.58
C ASN A 23 -14.19 0.90 8.89
N ASN A 24 -12.95 1.34 8.75
CA ASN A 24 -11.96 1.53 9.81
C ASN A 24 -10.82 2.44 9.27
N PRO A 25 -9.82 2.81 10.08
CA PRO A 25 -8.74 3.69 9.64
C PRO A 25 -7.74 3.11 8.62
N VAL A 26 -7.89 1.85 8.17
CA VAL A 26 -6.96 1.20 7.23
C VAL A 26 -6.70 2.02 5.96
N PRO A 27 -7.71 2.60 5.28
CA PRO A 27 -7.45 3.41 4.10
C PRO A 27 -6.50 4.59 4.39
N VAL A 28 -6.62 5.24 5.55
CA VAL A 28 -5.70 6.32 5.93
C VAL A 28 -4.28 5.79 6.04
N VAL A 29 -4.09 4.70 6.78
CA VAL A 29 -2.76 4.12 6.98
C VAL A 29 -2.11 3.74 5.64
N VAL A 30 -2.87 3.14 4.73
CA VAL A 30 -2.40 2.75 3.40
C VAL A 30 -2.04 3.99 2.56
N PHE A 31 -2.88 5.02 2.54
CA PHE A 31 -2.63 6.23 1.75
C PHE A 31 -1.42 7.02 2.26
N PHE A 32 -1.27 7.14 3.58
CA PHE A 32 -0.09 7.76 4.17
C PHE A 32 1.18 6.95 3.89
N SER A 33 1.11 5.62 3.97
CA SER A 33 2.24 4.74 3.62
C SER A 33 2.67 4.96 2.16
N THR A 34 1.72 4.96 1.22
CA THR A 34 1.98 5.29 -0.19
C THR A 34 2.64 6.67 -0.33
N ALA A 35 2.06 7.70 0.31
CA ALA A 35 2.53 9.07 0.18
C ALA A 35 3.97 9.22 0.70
N SER A 36 4.32 8.52 1.79
CA SER A 36 5.69 8.47 2.30
C SER A 36 6.64 7.79 1.34
N ILE A 37 6.27 6.62 0.79
CA ILE A 37 7.13 5.86 -0.13
C ILE A 37 7.38 6.65 -1.42
N LEU A 38 6.31 7.14 -2.07
CA LEU A 38 6.44 7.90 -3.31
C LEU A 38 7.06 9.28 -3.07
N GLY A 39 6.71 9.96 -1.98
CA GLY A 39 7.28 11.26 -1.65
C GLY A 39 8.80 11.19 -1.48
N ILE A 40 9.28 10.24 -0.67
CA ILE A 40 10.72 10.02 -0.49
C ILE A 40 11.35 9.53 -1.80
N GLY A 41 10.73 8.58 -2.50
CA GLY A 41 11.22 8.05 -3.77
C GLY A 41 11.44 9.13 -4.83
N VAL A 42 10.47 10.05 -5.01
CA VAL A 42 10.59 11.17 -5.94
C VAL A 42 11.65 12.17 -5.47
N LEU A 43 11.73 12.47 -4.17
CA LEU A 43 12.78 13.36 -3.64
C LEU A 43 14.19 12.83 -3.94
N THR A 44 14.38 11.51 -3.90
CA THR A 44 15.68 10.93 -4.25
C THR A 44 16.08 11.08 -5.73
N LEU A 45 15.14 11.37 -6.63
CA LEU A 45 15.48 11.72 -8.03
C LEU A 45 15.85 13.19 -8.20
N LEU A 46 15.28 14.07 -7.38
CA LEU A 46 15.42 15.52 -7.51
C LEU A 46 16.64 16.06 -6.78
N LEU A 47 17.10 15.35 -5.75
CA LEU A 47 18.17 15.82 -4.87
C LEU A 47 19.56 15.38 -5.36
N PRO A 48 20.61 16.14 -5.01
CA PRO A 48 21.99 15.74 -5.23
C PRO A 48 22.29 14.36 -4.62
N SER A 49 23.33 13.69 -5.13
CA SER A 49 23.68 12.33 -4.69
C SER A 49 23.93 12.21 -3.20
N ASP A 50 24.46 13.26 -2.58
CA ASP A 50 24.88 13.22 -1.19
C ASP A 50 23.66 13.19 -0.25
N LEU A 51 22.60 13.93 -0.60
CA LEU A 51 21.31 13.85 0.11
C LEU A 51 20.56 12.56 -0.21
N SER A 52 20.70 12.04 -1.43
CA SER A 52 20.03 10.79 -1.83
C SER A 52 20.54 9.58 -1.04
N VAL A 53 21.83 9.57 -0.70
CA VAL A 53 22.43 8.55 0.20
C VAL A 53 21.82 8.63 1.60
N VAL A 54 21.56 9.84 2.12
CA VAL A 54 20.91 10.04 3.43
C VAL A 54 19.45 9.60 3.43
N LEU A 55 18.73 9.79 2.33
CA LEU A 55 17.30 9.44 2.20
C LEU A 55 17.05 7.94 1.99
N LYS A 56 18.03 7.22 1.44
CA LYS A 56 17.95 5.77 1.17
C LYS A 56 17.47 4.92 2.36
N PRO A 57 18.03 5.02 3.59
CA PRO A 57 17.55 4.23 4.73
C PRO A 57 16.10 4.55 5.10
N TYR A 58 15.67 5.81 4.98
CA TYR A 58 14.28 6.20 5.23
C TYR A 58 13.33 5.60 4.18
N LEU A 59 13.73 5.56 2.92
CA LEU A 59 12.96 4.91 1.86
C LEU A 59 12.86 3.39 2.09
N ILE A 60 13.96 2.74 2.46
CA ILE A 60 13.96 1.31 2.79
C ILE A 60 13.03 1.05 3.99
N GLY A 61 13.12 1.86 5.05
CA GLY A 61 12.24 1.76 6.20
C GLY A 61 10.76 1.94 5.83
N ALA A 62 10.44 2.93 4.99
CA ALA A 62 9.09 3.15 4.50
C ALA A 62 8.57 1.98 3.65
N LEU A 63 9.42 1.38 2.79
CA LEU A 63 9.07 0.21 1.99
C LEU A 63 8.84 -1.03 2.87
N VAL A 64 9.69 -1.28 3.86
CA VAL A 64 9.51 -2.40 4.80
C VAL A 64 8.23 -2.22 5.61
N CYS A 65 8.04 -1.06 6.24
CA CYS A 65 6.84 -0.76 7.00
C CYS A 65 5.58 -0.84 6.13
N GLY A 66 5.61 -0.26 4.93
CA GLY A 66 4.50 -0.30 3.98
C GLY A 66 4.17 -1.73 3.53
N GLY A 67 5.19 -2.55 3.24
CA GLY A 67 5.02 -3.95 2.89
C GLY A 67 4.41 -4.76 4.04
N LEU A 68 4.89 -4.56 5.26
CA LEU A 68 4.34 -5.20 6.46
C LEU A 68 2.89 -4.80 6.71
N ILE A 69 2.56 -3.51 6.59
CA ILE A 69 1.19 -3.01 6.70
C ILE A 69 0.27 -3.75 5.71
N HIS A 70 0.68 -3.82 4.43
CA HIS A 70 -0.11 -4.49 3.40
C HIS A 70 -0.22 -6.00 3.59
N LEU A 71 0.78 -6.63 4.21
CA LEU A 71 0.74 -8.05 4.55
C LEU A 71 -0.14 -8.35 5.76
N LEU A 72 -0.14 -7.46 6.77
CA LEU A 72 -0.85 -7.65 8.04
C LEU A 72 -2.32 -7.26 7.98
N ILE A 73 -2.71 -6.29 7.14
CA ILE A 73 -4.12 -5.87 7.01
C ILE A 73 -5.05 -7.07 6.73
N PRO A 74 -4.78 -7.95 5.74
CA PRO A 74 -5.63 -9.10 5.51
C PRO A 74 -5.60 -10.12 6.67
N SER A 75 -4.50 -10.22 7.42
CA SER A 75 -4.44 -11.03 8.65
C SER A 75 -5.41 -10.52 9.71
N PHE A 76 -5.52 -9.21 9.89
CA PHE A 76 -6.52 -8.64 10.79
C PHE A 76 -7.95 -8.94 10.33
N TRP A 77 -8.23 -8.85 9.03
CA TRP A 77 -9.53 -9.21 8.47
C TRP A 77 -9.90 -10.69 8.71
N LEU A 78 -8.95 -11.62 8.78
CA LEU A 78 -9.23 -13.03 9.12
C LEU A 78 -9.81 -13.22 10.53
N SER A 79 -9.52 -12.31 11.46
CA SER A 79 -10.08 -12.35 12.83
C SER A 79 -11.54 -11.84 12.90
N GLY A 80 -12.06 -11.26 11.81
CA GLY A 80 -13.36 -10.62 11.76
C GLY A 80 -14.55 -11.54 11.44
N ASN A 81 -15.65 -10.89 11.03
CA ASN A 81 -16.88 -11.56 10.57
C ASN A 81 -16.67 -12.30 9.22
N GLN A 82 -17.71 -12.99 8.74
CA GLN A 82 -17.62 -13.80 7.52
C GLN A 82 -17.23 -12.99 6.27
N VAL A 83 -17.70 -11.75 6.16
CA VAL A 83 -17.37 -10.82 5.05
C VAL A 83 -15.90 -10.38 5.11
N LEU A 84 -15.37 -10.12 6.31
CA LEU A 84 -13.96 -9.80 6.51
C LEU A 84 -13.07 -11.01 6.15
N LYS A 85 -13.46 -12.22 6.60
CA LYS A 85 -12.75 -13.46 6.26
C LYS A 85 -12.76 -13.76 4.76
N SER A 86 -13.87 -13.54 4.06
CA SER A 86 -13.93 -13.72 2.61
C SER A 86 -13.04 -12.71 1.88
N THR A 87 -13.07 -11.44 2.29
CA THR A 87 -12.19 -10.39 1.76
C THR A 87 -10.72 -10.75 1.94
N ALA A 88 -10.32 -11.21 3.13
CA ALA A 88 -8.95 -11.61 3.40
C ALA A 88 -8.48 -12.78 2.53
N ARG A 89 -9.34 -13.80 2.36
CA ARG A 89 -9.03 -14.95 1.50
C ARG A 89 -8.93 -14.56 0.03
N ALA A 90 -9.82 -13.69 -0.45
CA ALA A 90 -9.74 -13.13 -1.79
C ALA A 90 -8.42 -12.36 -2.00
N HIS A 91 -7.96 -11.64 -0.98
CA HIS A 91 -6.69 -10.91 -1.02
C HIS A 91 -5.48 -11.86 -1.09
N TYR A 92 -5.36 -12.82 -0.18
CA TYR A 92 -4.24 -13.77 -0.18
C TYR A 92 -4.26 -14.75 -1.35
N GLY A 93 -5.44 -15.11 -1.84
CA GLY A 93 -5.60 -15.95 -3.03
C GLY A 93 -5.30 -15.21 -4.34
N SER A 94 -5.18 -13.88 -4.31
CA SER A 94 -4.95 -13.08 -5.50
C SER A 94 -3.48 -13.11 -5.93
N VAL A 95 -3.23 -13.57 -7.15
CA VAL A 95 -1.91 -13.48 -7.78
C VAL A 95 -1.45 -12.02 -7.86
N LEU A 96 -2.38 -11.09 -8.08
CA LEU A 96 -2.11 -9.66 -8.18
C LEU A 96 -1.53 -9.10 -6.87
N PHE A 97 -2.03 -9.57 -5.73
CA PHE A 97 -1.51 -9.20 -4.41
C PHE A 97 -0.03 -9.56 -4.27
N TRP A 98 0.34 -10.79 -4.61
CA TRP A 98 1.72 -11.24 -4.53
C TRP A 98 2.63 -10.53 -5.53
N ILE A 99 2.14 -10.26 -6.75
CA ILE A 99 2.85 -9.43 -7.74
C ILE A 99 3.13 -8.04 -7.15
N ARG A 100 2.14 -7.40 -6.52
CA ARG A 100 2.35 -6.12 -5.84
C ARG A 100 3.39 -6.22 -4.73
N MET A 101 3.33 -7.25 -3.89
CA MET A 101 4.28 -7.44 -2.79
C MET A 101 5.73 -7.53 -3.30
N VAL A 102 5.92 -8.26 -4.40
CA VAL A 102 7.24 -8.41 -5.02
C VAL A 102 7.67 -7.14 -5.74
N LEU A 103 6.86 -6.62 -6.66
CA LEU A 103 7.23 -5.49 -7.50
C LEU A 103 7.26 -4.15 -6.75
N GLY A 104 6.30 -3.92 -5.86
CA GLY A 104 6.13 -2.65 -5.17
C GLY A 104 6.95 -2.50 -3.90
N PHE A 105 7.41 -3.60 -3.29
CA PHE A 105 8.17 -3.56 -2.05
C PHE A 105 9.49 -4.32 -2.15
N PHE A 106 9.46 -5.62 -2.44
CA PHE A 106 10.66 -6.46 -2.38
C PHE A 106 11.75 -6.03 -3.39
N LEU A 107 11.40 -5.90 -4.67
CA LEU A 107 12.33 -5.45 -5.71
C LEU A 107 12.92 -4.06 -5.45
N PRO A 108 12.15 -3.02 -5.10
CA PRO A 108 12.73 -1.72 -4.78
C PRO A 108 13.66 -1.76 -3.57
N ILE A 109 13.37 -2.57 -2.54
CA ILE A 109 14.30 -2.77 -1.41
C ILE A 109 15.61 -3.40 -1.89
N VAL A 110 15.52 -4.52 -2.62
CA VAL A 110 16.69 -5.22 -3.18
C VAL A 110 17.50 -4.28 -4.07
N PHE A 111 16.83 -3.53 -4.95
CA PHE A 111 17.47 -2.56 -5.84
C PHE A 111 18.25 -1.51 -5.05
N LEU A 112 17.63 -0.93 -4.01
CA LEU A 112 18.27 0.03 -3.14
C LEU A 112 19.46 -0.60 -2.42
N LEU A 113 19.40 -1.84 -1.93
CA LEU A 113 20.55 -2.45 -1.25
C LEU A 113 21.80 -2.54 -2.14
N PHE A 114 21.62 -2.83 -3.43
CA PHE A 114 22.73 -2.98 -4.38
C PHE A 114 23.14 -1.69 -5.11
N HIS A 115 22.31 -0.65 -5.11
CA HIS A 115 22.58 0.60 -5.83
C HIS A 115 22.71 1.78 -4.87
N VAL A 116 23.72 2.61 -5.10
CA VAL A 116 23.96 3.82 -4.29
C VAL A 116 23.06 4.97 -4.72
N LYS A 117 22.73 5.05 -6.02
CA LYS A 117 21.84 6.08 -6.56
C LYS A 117 20.53 5.47 -7.07
N PRO A 118 19.39 6.06 -6.73
CA PRO A 118 18.12 5.70 -7.35
C PRO A 118 18.11 6.20 -8.80
N ILE A 119 17.82 5.29 -9.72
CA ILE A 119 17.74 5.54 -11.16
C ILE A 119 16.26 5.40 -11.56
N LEU A 120 15.88 5.82 -12.77
CA LEU A 120 14.56 5.66 -13.39
C LEU A 120 13.86 4.30 -13.10
N PRO A 121 14.54 3.13 -13.09
CA PRO A 121 13.93 1.85 -12.72
C PRO A 121 13.32 1.79 -11.32
N LEU A 122 13.88 2.51 -10.33
CA LEU A 122 13.31 2.52 -8.98
C LEU A 122 11.92 3.15 -8.99
N VAL A 123 11.78 4.31 -9.64
CA VAL A 123 10.49 5.00 -9.72
C VAL A 123 9.48 4.20 -10.53
N PHE A 124 9.92 3.49 -11.56
CA PHE A 124 9.07 2.52 -12.25
C PHE A 124 8.48 1.49 -11.27
N PHE A 125 9.30 0.84 -10.45
CA PHE A 125 8.81 -0.12 -9.45
C PHE A 125 7.83 0.52 -8.44
N LEU A 126 8.15 1.71 -7.93
CA LEU A 126 7.30 2.39 -6.95
C LEU A 126 5.94 2.78 -7.54
N VAL A 127 5.92 3.33 -8.76
CA VAL A 127 4.69 3.76 -9.45
C VAL A 127 3.86 2.55 -9.86
N THR A 128 4.47 1.52 -10.44
CA THR A 128 3.76 0.29 -10.80
C THR A 128 3.20 -0.40 -9.56
N GLY A 129 3.97 -0.49 -8.47
CA GLY A 129 3.51 -1.04 -7.20
C GLY A 129 2.31 -0.29 -6.62
N GLU A 130 2.29 1.03 -6.77
CA GLU A 130 1.16 1.85 -6.34
C GLU A 130 -0.09 1.62 -7.20
N ILE A 131 0.05 1.61 -8.53
CA ILE A 131 -1.07 1.37 -9.46
C ILE A 131 -1.70 0.00 -9.18
N LEU A 132 -0.86 -1.04 -9.05
CA LEU A 132 -1.32 -2.38 -8.68
C LEU A 132 -2.03 -2.36 -7.31
N GLY A 133 -1.51 -1.58 -6.38
CA GLY A 133 -2.12 -1.38 -5.08
C GLY A 133 -3.52 -0.80 -5.13
N ARG A 134 -3.72 0.23 -5.93
CA ARG A 134 -5.03 0.83 -6.17
C ARG A 134 -5.97 -0.16 -6.86
N MET A 135 -5.50 -0.91 -7.85
CA MET A 135 -6.31 -1.94 -8.51
C MET A 135 -6.81 -2.99 -7.51
N ILE A 136 -5.94 -3.49 -6.63
CA ILE A 136 -6.32 -4.47 -5.61
C ILE A 136 -7.34 -3.86 -4.64
N PHE A 137 -7.08 -2.62 -4.18
CA PHE A 137 -7.95 -1.87 -3.28
C PHE A 137 -9.37 -1.68 -3.83
N PHE A 138 -9.54 -1.57 -5.16
CA PHE A 138 -10.87 -1.43 -5.76
C PHE A 138 -11.52 -2.75 -6.17
N ASN A 139 -10.73 -3.77 -6.54
CA ASN A 139 -11.26 -4.99 -7.15
C ASN A 139 -11.60 -6.11 -6.14
N HIS A 140 -10.89 -6.18 -5.01
CA HIS A 140 -11.01 -7.33 -4.08
C HIS A 140 -11.88 -7.05 -2.85
N MET A 141 -12.62 -5.95 -2.84
CA MET A 141 -13.39 -5.52 -1.68
C MET A 141 -14.79 -6.13 -1.73
N VAL A 142 -15.09 -7.02 -0.78
CA VAL A 142 -16.39 -7.68 -0.69
C VAL A 142 -17.42 -6.73 -0.07
N HIS A 143 -18.55 -6.58 -0.74
CA HIS A 143 -19.68 -5.78 -0.26
C HIS A 143 -20.45 -6.50 0.86
N ALA A 144 -20.98 -5.72 1.81
CA ALA A 144 -21.84 -6.24 2.88
C ALA A 144 -23.11 -6.95 2.36
N SER A 145 -23.57 -6.59 1.15
CA SER A 145 -24.76 -7.18 0.53
C SER A 145 -24.63 -8.66 0.20
N GLU A 146 -23.40 -9.19 0.04
CA GLU A 146 -23.19 -10.63 -0.16
C GLU A 146 -23.67 -11.49 1.03
N ASN A 147 -23.86 -10.87 2.20
CA ASN A 147 -24.32 -11.55 3.41
C ASN A 147 -25.84 -11.42 3.65
N ILE A 148 -26.56 -10.61 2.87
CA ILE A 148 -28.01 -10.38 3.05
C ILE A 148 -28.83 -11.60 2.59
N GLY A 149 -28.30 -12.41 1.68
CA GLY A 149 -28.95 -13.64 1.19
C GLY A 149 -28.56 -14.93 1.92
N ARG A 150 -27.80 -14.86 3.02
CA ARG A 150 -27.28 -16.02 3.77
C ARG A 150 -27.71 -16.06 5.24
N LEU A 151 -28.72 -15.27 5.61
CA LEU A 151 -29.41 -15.34 6.91
C LEU A 151 -30.48 -16.43 6.90
#